data_AF-A0A5D0QA01-F1
#
_entry.id   AF-A0A5D0QA01-F1
#
_cell.length_a   1.000
_cell.length_b   1.000
_cell.length_c   1.000
_cell.angle_alpha   90.00
_cell.angle_beta   90.00
_cell.angle_gamma   90.00
#
_symmetry.space_group_name_H-M   'P 1'
#
loop_
_entity.id
_entity.type
_entity.pdbx_description
1 polymer ?
#
loop_
_entity_poly.entity_id
_entity_poly.type
_entity_poly.pdbx_seq_one_letter_code
_entity_poly.pdbx_strand_id
1 'polypeptide(L)'
;MDRLPLHHDLYLIAHDPAGRPLVHQSSLALGLAGAALLDLLLAGRPVPADPRAELKQAVADGFYDRTREGLLDSGVLVRVSKRRMGVLPYTRYELADIASVVRASSGVRSAVEGWKPPDARCAGLCGLVAVLRLEPELYLDQPSGQLVSRLREIAAAAGPLVAELVEIVDTLVAEAAIAVYR
;
A
#
# COMPACT_ATOMS: atom_id res chain seq x y z
N MET A 1 8.10 -4.79 -19.78
CA MET A 1 8.39 -4.88 -18.33
C MET A 1 7.06 -4.87 -17.63
N ASP A 2 6.67 -6.00 -17.05
CA ASP A 2 5.35 -6.14 -16.44
C ASP A 2 5.22 -5.22 -15.23
N ARG A 3 4.10 -4.50 -15.15
CA ARG A 3 3.76 -3.65 -14.01
C ARG A 3 3.57 -4.56 -12.80
N LEU A 4 4.22 -4.24 -11.68
CA LEU A 4 4.06 -5.00 -10.44
C LEU A 4 2.59 -5.03 -10.00
N PRO A 5 2.16 -5.99 -9.17
CA PRO A 5 0.86 -5.92 -8.52
C PRO A 5 0.70 -4.69 -7.63
N LEU A 6 -0.53 -4.24 -7.37
CA LEU A 6 -0.80 -3.00 -6.66
C LEU A 6 -0.37 -3.04 -5.19
N HIS A 7 -0.52 -4.20 -4.57
CA HIS A 7 -0.06 -4.43 -3.20
C HIS A 7 1.47 -4.37 -3.10
N HIS A 8 2.21 -4.68 -4.17
CA HIS A 8 3.66 -4.46 -4.20
C HIS A 8 3.98 -2.96 -4.24
N ASP A 9 3.32 -2.19 -5.11
CA ASP A 9 3.50 -0.73 -5.16
C ASP A 9 3.23 -0.09 -3.79
N LEU A 10 2.13 -0.49 -3.14
CA LEU A 10 1.77 0.02 -1.81
C LEU A 10 2.78 -0.40 -0.74
N TYR A 11 3.28 -1.64 -0.76
CA TYR A 11 4.34 -2.08 0.15
C TYR A 11 5.57 -1.18 0.02
N LEU A 12 5.99 -0.89 -1.21
CA LEU A 12 7.19 -0.07 -1.47
C LEU A 12 7.02 1.38 -0.98
N ILE A 13 5.83 1.97 -1.14
CA ILE A 13 5.53 3.32 -0.63
C ILE A 13 5.49 3.33 0.90
N ALA A 14 5.02 2.24 1.52
CA ALA A 14 4.81 2.16 2.96
C ALA A 14 6.06 1.77 3.77
N HIS A 15 7.24 1.67 3.15
CA HIS A 15 8.49 1.32 3.84
C HIS A 15 9.58 2.35 3.61
N ASP A 16 10.39 2.57 4.65
CA ASP A 16 11.62 3.33 4.52
C ASP A 16 12.69 2.55 3.70
N PRO A 17 13.77 3.21 3.24
CA PRO A 17 14.84 2.52 2.50
C PRO A 17 15.53 1.39 3.28
N ALA A 18 15.41 1.38 4.62
CA ALA A 18 15.94 0.33 5.47
C ALA A 18 14.95 -0.85 5.65
N GLY A 19 13.78 -0.82 5.01
CA GLY A 19 12.78 -1.87 5.08
C GLY A 19 11.90 -1.84 6.32
N ARG A 20 11.81 -0.70 7.03
CA ARG A 20 10.90 -0.55 8.16
C ARG A 20 9.55 -0.04 7.67
N PRO A 21 8.42 -0.63 8.13
CA PRO A 21 7.11 -0.10 7.79
C PRO A 21 6.92 1.27 8.44
N LEU A 22 6.35 2.21 7.69
CA LEU A 22 6.06 3.59 8.10
C LEU A 22 4.71 3.72 8.82
N VAL A 23 3.89 2.66 8.74
CA VAL A 23 2.57 2.54 9.38
C VAL A 23 2.51 1.25 10.22
N HIS A 24 1.55 1.15 11.13
CA HIS A 24 1.36 -0.06 11.92
C HIS A 24 1.09 -1.29 11.02
N GLN A 25 1.71 -2.42 11.34
CA GLN A 25 1.69 -3.61 10.47
C GLN A 25 0.27 -4.12 10.19
N SER A 26 -0.64 -4.10 11.17
CA SER A 26 -2.04 -4.53 10.96
C SER A 26 -2.79 -3.63 9.98
N SER A 27 -2.59 -2.31 10.05
CA SER A 27 -3.18 -1.35 9.12
C SER A 27 -2.59 -1.53 7.72
N LEU A 28 -1.27 -1.73 7.63
CA LEU A 28 -0.61 -2.00 6.37
C LEU A 28 -1.12 -3.30 5.73
N ALA A 29 -1.26 -4.37 6.51
CA ALA A 29 -1.76 -5.65 6.01
C ALA A 29 -3.18 -5.52 5.40
N LEU A 30 -4.06 -4.72 6.02
CA LEU A 30 -5.37 -4.39 5.46
C LEU A 30 -5.27 -3.62 4.14
N GLY A 31 -4.39 -2.62 4.07
CA GLY A 31 -4.15 -1.87 2.83
C GLY A 31 -3.58 -2.74 1.71
N LEU A 32 -2.63 -3.64 2.01
CA LEU A 32 -2.05 -4.58 1.06
C LEU A 32 -3.10 -5.58 0.55
N ALA A 33 -3.91 -6.16 1.44
CA ALA A 33 -4.99 -7.05 1.05
C ALA A 33 -6.04 -6.31 0.19
N GLY A 34 -6.37 -5.07 0.56
CA GLY A 34 -7.26 -4.18 -0.22
C GLY A 34 -6.71 -3.89 -1.62
N ALA A 35 -5.41 -3.61 -1.73
CA ALA A 35 -4.75 -3.40 -3.02
C ALA A 35 -4.79 -4.66 -3.91
N ALA A 36 -4.58 -5.84 -3.33
CA ALA A 36 -4.68 -7.10 -4.08
C ALA A 36 -6.12 -7.39 -4.52
N LEU A 37 -7.09 -7.12 -3.65
CA LEU A 37 -8.51 -7.27 -3.97
C LEU A 37 -8.94 -6.30 -5.07
N LEU A 38 -8.39 -5.09 -5.08
CA LEU A 38 -8.63 -4.11 -6.13
C LEU A 38 -8.08 -4.58 -7.49
N ASP A 39 -6.89 -5.17 -7.53
CA ASP A 39 -6.36 -5.76 -8.78
C ASP A 39 -7.29 -6.86 -9.32
N LEU A 40 -7.85 -7.71 -8.45
CA LEU A 40 -8.83 -8.74 -8.85
C LEU A 40 -10.10 -8.11 -9.43
N LEU A 41 -10.65 -7.12 -8.72
CA LEU A 41 -11.85 -6.39 -9.12
C LEU A 41 -11.69 -5.72 -10.48
N LEU A 42 -10.59 -5.01 -10.69
CA LEU A 42 -10.28 -4.32 -11.94
C LEU A 42 -9.97 -5.28 -13.09
N ALA A 43 -9.48 -6.48 -12.79
CA ALA A 43 -9.31 -7.55 -13.77
C ALA A 43 -10.63 -8.28 -14.11
N GLY A 44 -11.76 -7.86 -13.53
CA GLY A 44 -13.05 -8.53 -13.73
C GLY A 44 -13.11 -9.93 -13.15
N ARG A 45 -12.24 -10.24 -12.17
CA ARG A 45 -12.20 -11.54 -11.52
C ARG A 45 -13.25 -11.62 -10.41
N PRO A 46 -13.68 -12.84 -10.02
CA PRO A 46 -14.61 -13.01 -8.94
C PRO A 46 -14.05 -12.38 -7.66
N VAL A 47 -14.83 -11.48 -7.08
CA VAL A 47 -14.59 -10.91 -5.76
C VAL A 47 -15.43 -11.65 -4.73
N PRO A 48 -14.94 -11.76 -3.48
CA PRO A 48 -15.67 -12.40 -2.39
C PRO A 48 -17.00 -11.68 -2.15
N ALA A 49 -18.01 -12.44 -1.74
CA ALA A 49 -19.34 -11.89 -1.42
C ALA A 49 -19.30 -10.94 -0.21
N ASP A 50 -18.39 -11.16 0.73
CA ASP A 50 -18.10 -10.27 1.86
C ASP A 50 -16.64 -9.82 1.81
N PRO A 51 -16.34 -8.68 1.15
CA PRO A 51 -14.99 -8.12 1.10
C PRO A 51 -14.41 -7.82 2.47
N ARG A 52 -15.24 -7.44 3.45
CA ARG A 52 -14.76 -7.06 4.78
C ARG A 52 -14.26 -8.29 5.55
N ALA A 53 -15.00 -9.40 5.48
CA ALA A 53 -14.56 -10.67 6.06
C ALA A 53 -13.29 -11.19 5.37
N GLU A 54 -13.22 -11.13 4.04
CA GLU A 54 -12.05 -11.55 3.27
C GLU A 54 -10.79 -10.76 3.69
N LEU A 55 -10.90 -9.44 3.81
CA LEU A 55 -9.76 -8.61 4.22
C LEU A 55 -9.26 -8.97 5.62
N LYS A 56 -10.18 -9.19 6.58
CA LYS A 56 -9.81 -9.62 7.93
C LYS A 56 -9.14 -10.99 7.92
N GLN A 57 -9.66 -11.93 7.12
CA GLN A 57 -9.08 -13.26 6.98
C GLN A 57 -7.70 -13.22 6.32
N ALA A 58 -7.52 -12.43 5.25
CA ALA A 58 -6.24 -12.27 4.59
C ALA A 58 -5.16 -11.78 5.57
N VAL A 59 -5.51 -10.82 6.44
CA VAL A 59 -4.60 -10.35 7.50
C VAL A 59 -4.27 -11.47 8.50
N ALA A 60 -5.29 -12.22 8.94
CA ALA A 60 -5.09 -13.37 9.83
C ALA A 60 -4.18 -14.45 9.21
N ASP A 61 -4.25 -14.62 7.89
CA ASP A 61 -3.42 -15.56 7.13
C ASP A 61 -2.02 -15.01 6.78
N GLY A 62 -1.64 -13.85 7.32
CA GLY A 62 -0.30 -13.30 7.14
C GLY A 62 -0.05 -12.64 5.77
N PHE A 63 -1.06 -11.99 5.18
CA PHE A 63 -0.93 -11.33 3.86
C PHE A 63 0.27 -10.37 3.75
N TYR A 64 0.64 -9.69 4.84
CA TYR A 64 1.83 -8.84 4.89
C TYR A 64 3.11 -9.63 4.60
N ASP A 65 3.32 -10.75 5.28
CA ASP A 65 4.53 -11.57 5.11
C ASP A 65 4.55 -12.21 3.71
N ARG A 66 3.40 -12.67 3.20
CA ARG A 66 3.28 -13.17 1.83
C ARG A 66 3.64 -12.13 0.77
N THR A 67 3.20 -10.88 0.94
CA THR A 67 3.57 -9.78 0.02
C THR A 67 5.08 -9.54 0.04
N ARG A 68 5.68 -9.56 1.24
CA ARG A 68 7.14 -9.41 1.39
C ARG A 68 7.90 -10.56 0.73
N GLU A 69 7.42 -11.79 0.86
CA GLU A 69 8.00 -12.98 0.21
C GLU A 69 7.94 -12.86 -1.32
N GLY A 70 6.80 -12.48 -1.90
CA GLY A 70 6.70 -12.23 -3.34
C GLY A 70 7.64 -11.13 -3.85
N LEU A 71 7.91 -10.12 -3.03
CA LEU A 71 8.90 -9.08 -3.34
C LEU A 71 10.35 -9.57 -3.23
N LEU A 72 10.64 -10.55 -2.36
CA LEU A 72 11.94 -11.21 -2.30
C LEU A 72 12.16 -12.12 -3.52
N ASP A 73 11.15 -12.92 -3.87
CA ASP A 73 11.22 -13.84 -5.00
C ASP A 73 11.40 -13.10 -6.34
N SER A 74 10.81 -11.91 -6.47
CA SER A 74 11.00 -11.03 -7.63
C SER A 74 12.31 -10.22 -7.62
N GLY A 75 13.09 -10.29 -6.54
CA GLY A 75 14.35 -9.56 -6.39
C GLY A 75 14.19 -8.05 -6.15
N VAL A 76 12.97 -7.57 -5.89
CA VAL A 76 12.72 -6.16 -5.54
C VAL A 76 13.21 -5.86 -4.12
N LEU A 77 13.07 -6.84 -3.22
CA LEU A 77 13.65 -6.83 -1.88
C LEU A 77 14.84 -7.79 -1.80
N VAL A 78 15.77 -7.47 -0.90
CA VAL A 78 16.89 -8.34 -0.54
C VAL A 78 16.92 -8.58 0.97
N ARG A 79 17.23 -9.81 1.36
CA ARG A 79 17.44 -10.16 2.76
C ARG A 79 18.84 -9.77 3.20
N VAL A 80 18.95 -8.81 4.10
CA VAL A 80 20.22 -8.31 4.64
C VAL A 80 20.36 -8.72 6.11
N SER A 81 21.46 -9.39 6.45
CA SER A 81 21.80 -9.68 7.84
C SER A 81 22.67 -8.55 8.40
N LYS A 82 22.18 -7.84 9.42
CA LYS A 82 22.88 -6.77 10.13
C LYS A 82 23.21 -7.21 11.56
N ARG A 83 24.13 -6.52 12.24
CA ARG A 83 24.45 -6.79 13.66
C ARG A 83 24.12 -5.60 14.54
N ARG A 84 23.43 -5.84 15.65
CA ARG A 84 23.20 -4.84 16.71
C ARG A 84 24.37 -4.88 17.68
N MET A 85 25.01 -3.73 17.92
CA MET A 85 26.20 -3.60 18.78
C MET A 85 27.35 -4.58 18.43
N GLY A 86 27.44 -5.03 17.18
CA GLY A 86 28.46 -5.98 16.72
C GLY A 86 28.24 -7.45 17.10
N VAL A 87 27.24 -7.77 17.94
CA VAL A 87 27.10 -9.11 18.55
C VAL A 87 25.83 -9.84 18.14
N LEU A 88 24.67 -9.17 18.10
CA LEU A 88 23.40 -9.84 17.85
C LEU A 88 22.98 -9.68 16.38
N PRO A 89 23.00 -10.73 15.55
CA PRO A 89 22.53 -10.65 14.18
C PRO A 89 21.01 -10.43 14.15
N TYR A 90 20.55 -9.58 13.23
CA TYR A 90 19.14 -9.38 12.92
C TYR A 90 18.95 -9.27 11.41
N THR A 91 17.84 -9.81 10.91
CA THR A 91 17.48 -9.76 9.50
C THR A 91 16.71 -8.49 9.19
N ARG A 92 17.01 -7.86 8.04
CA ARG A 92 16.20 -6.82 7.40
C ARG A 92 15.88 -7.19 5.97
N TYR A 93 14.80 -6.62 5.47
CA TYR A 93 14.33 -6.80 4.09
C TYR A 93 14.41 -5.43 3.42
N GLU A 94 15.54 -5.16 2.77
CA GLU A 94 15.86 -3.83 2.24
C GLU A 94 15.58 -3.80 0.73
N LEU A 95 15.37 -2.61 0.18
CA LEU A 95 15.17 -2.44 -1.27
C LEU A 95 16.45 -2.81 -2.03
N ALA A 96 16.31 -3.56 -3.11
CA ALA A 96 17.42 -3.82 -4.03
C ALA A 96 17.82 -2.55 -4.81
N ASP A 97 16.83 -1.73 -5.18
CA ASP A 97 16.99 -0.50 -5.94
C ASP A 97 15.94 0.54 -5.53
N ILE A 98 16.39 1.75 -5.19
CA ILE A 98 15.53 2.88 -4.80
C ILE A 98 14.58 3.30 -5.92
N ALA A 99 14.94 3.05 -7.19
CA ALA A 99 14.08 3.36 -8.32
C ALA A 99 12.75 2.59 -8.27
N SER A 100 12.66 1.48 -7.53
CA SER A 100 11.40 0.76 -7.32
C SER A 100 10.36 1.59 -6.55
N VAL A 101 10.79 2.37 -5.55
CA VAL A 101 9.91 3.28 -4.81
C VAL A 101 9.47 4.45 -5.68
N VAL A 102 10.40 4.99 -6.47
CA VAL A 102 10.09 6.06 -7.43
C VAL A 102 9.07 5.58 -8.45
N ARG A 103 9.24 4.37 -9.00
CA ARG A 103 8.27 3.77 -9.93
C ARG A 103 6.90 3.55 -9.28
N ALA A 104 6.86 2.97 -8.08
CA ALA A 104 5.63 2.70 -7.35
C ALA A 104 4.83 3.99 -7.06
N SER A 105 5.50 5.07 -6.67
CA SER A 105 4.87 6.35 -6.34
C SER A 105 4.62 7.28 -7.54
N SER A 106 5.30 7.06 -8.68
CA SER A 106 5.25 7.97 -9.84
C SER A 106 3.84 8.23 -10.37
N GLY A 107 3.00 7.19 -10.45
CA GLY A 107 1.62 7.32 -10.90
C GLY A 107 0.78 8.18 -9.96
N VAL A 108 0.92 7.96 -8.65
CA VAL A 108 0.20 8.72 -7.61
C VAL A 108 0.62 10.19 -7.66
N ARG A 109 1.92 10.47 -7.73
CA ARG A 109 2.46 11.85 -7.84
C ARG A 109 1.94 12.55 -9.09
N SER A 110 2.06 11.89 -10.24
CA SER A 110 1.58 12.40 -11.52
C SER A 110 0.07 12.67 -11.54
N ALA A 111 -0.73 11.88 -10.83
CA ALA A 111 -2.18 12.05 -10.72
C ALA A 111 -2.55 13.23 -9.82
N VAL A 112 -1.84 13.39 -8.69
CA VAL A 112 -2.02 14.51 -7.76
C VAL A 112 -1.65 15.84 -8.42
N GLU A 113 -0.52 15.88 -9.13
CA GLU A 113 -0.05 17.06 -9.86
C GLU A 113 -0.85 17.36 -11.15
N GLY A 114 -1.78 16.48 -11.53
CA GLY A 114 -2.65 16.67 -12.68
C GLY A 114 -1.96 16.50 -14.04
N TRP A 115 -0.73 15.96 -14.08
CA TRP A 115 0.02 15.76 -15.32
C TRP A 115 -0.59 14.68 -16.21
N LYS A 116 -1.23 13.67 -15.62
CA LYS A 116 -1.87 12.57 -16.34
C LYS A 116 -3.19 12.17 -15.66
N PRO A 117 -4.27 11.92 -16.43
CA PRO A 117 -5.47 11.33 -15.85
C PRO A 117 -5.15 9.94 -15.26
N PRO A 118 -5.50 9.66 -13.99
CA PRO A 118 -5.23 8.37 -13.37
C PRO A 118 -6.12 7.27 -13.97
N ASP A 119 -5.53 6.10 -14.23
CA ASP A 119 -6.32 4.88 -14.45
C ASP A 119 -6.95 4.41 -13.12
N ALA A 120 -7.95 3.52 -13.20
CA ALA A 120 -8.67 3.04 -12.01
C ALA A 120 -7.74 2.40 -10.95
N ARG A 121 -6.67 1.74 -11.40
CA ARG A 121 -5.65 1.13 -10.52
C ARG A 121 -4.85 2.20 -9.78
N CYS A 122 -4.39 3.24 -10.49
CA CYS A 122 -3.70 4.38 -9.90
C CYS A 122 -4.62 5.13 -8.94
N ALA A 123 -5.88 5.31 -9.29
CA ALA A 123 -6.84 6.00 -8.46
C ALA A 123 -7.13 5.25 -7.16
N GLY A 124 -7.25 3.92 -7.20
CA GLY A 124 -7.35 3.13 -5.98
C GLY A 124 -6.07 3.13 -5.15
N LEU A 125 -4.89 3.17 -5.78
CA LEU A 125 -3.63 3.41 -5.05
C LEU A 125 -3.66 4.75 -4.30
N CYS A 126 -4.14 5.82 -4.96
CA CYS A 126 -4.31 7.12 -4.31
C CYS A 126 -5.19 7.02 -3.06
N GLY A 127 -6.32 6.31 -3.18
CA GLY A 127 -7.22 6.05 -2.06
C GLY A 127 -6.54 5.33 -0.90
N LEU A 128 -5.80 4.26 -1.17
CA LEU A 128 -5.08 3.49 -0.14
C LEU A 128 -3.93 4.27 0.51
N VAL A 129 -3.21 5.10 -0.26
CA VAL A 129 -2.20 6.03 0.27
C VAL A 129 -2.84 7.03 1.22
N ALA A 130 -4.03 7.54 0.90
CA ALA A 130 -4.77 8.44 1.78
C ALA A 130 -5.26 7.74 3.06
N VAL A 131 -5.79 6.52 2.95
CA VAL A 131 -6.23 5.70 4.10
C VAL A 131 -5.07 5.45 5.08
N LEU A 132 -3.91 5.10 4.55
CA LEU A 132 -2.73 4.77 5.37
C LEU A 132 -1.92 6.00 5.79
N ARG A 133 -2.35 7.21 5.42
CA ARG A 133 -1.64 8.47 5.75
C ARG A 133 -0.19 8.52 5.26
N LEU A 134 0.02 7.99 4.05
CA LEU A 134 1.32 7.92 3.39
C LEU A 134 1.60 9.15 2.50
N GLU A 135 0.80 10.22 2.61
CA GLU A 135 1.02 11.46 1.85
C GLU A 135 2.41 12.10 2.04
N PRO A 136 3.08 12.05 3.21
CA PRO A 136 4.41 12.63 3.37
C PRO A 136 5.47 11.95 2.48
N GLU A 137 5.28 10.67 2.18
CA GLU A 137 6.21 9.86 1.37
C GLU A 137 6.10 10.13 -0.13
N LEU A 138 5.14 10.97 -0.54
CA LEU A 138 5.05 11.42 -1.93
C LEU A 138 6.05 12.55 -2.22
N TYR A 139 6.61 13.18 -1.17
CA TYR A 139 7.55 14.31 -1.27
C TYR A 139 7.06 15.41 -2.22
N LEU A 140 5.78 15.78 -2.07
CA LEU A 140 5.12 16.84 -2.81
C LEU A 140 5.04 18.11 -1.95
N ASP A 141 5.24 19.26 -2.59
CA ASP A 141 5.23 20.58 -1.93
C ASP A 141 3.80 21.11 -1.73
N GLN A 142 3.00 20.36 -0.95
CA GLN A 142 1.62 20.71 -0.61
C GLN A 142 1.29 20.28 0.83
N PRO A 143 0.40 21.00 1.55
CA PRO A 143 -0.03 20.60 2.88
C PRO A 143 -0.70 19.23 2.90
N SER A 144 -0.38 18.40 3.90
CA SER A 144 -0.89 17.02 4.01
C SER A 144 -2.41 16.91 3.92
N GLY A 145 -3.16 17.84 4.54
CA GLY A 145 -4.62 17.84 4.47
C GLY A 145 -5.17 18.02 3.05
N GLN A 146 -4.51 18.88 2.24
CA GLN A 146 -4.89 19.09 0.84
C GLN A 146 -4.54 17.87 0.00
N LEU A 147 -3.37 17.27 0.22
CA LEU A 147 -2.97 16.03 -0.44
C LEU A 147 -3.94 14.88 -0.15
N VAL A 148 -4.32 14.68 1.11
CA VAL A 148 -5.28 13.63 1.50
C VAL A 148 -6.64 13.86 0.84
N SER A 149 -7.16 15.09 0.82
CA SER A 149 -8.41 15.42 0.11
C SER A 149 -8.29 15.06 -1.37
N ARG A 150 -7.21 15.50 -2.01
CA ARG A 150 -6.98 15.30 -3.44
C ARG A 150 -6.87 13.81 -3.80
N LEU A 151 -6.16 13.02 -3.00
CA LEU A 151 -6.03 11.58 -3.18
C LEU A 151 -7.38 10.86 -3.07
N ARG A 152 -8.22 11.25 -2.09
CA ARG A 152 -9.58 10.71 -1.92
C ARG A 152 -10.51 11.09 -3.06
N GLU A 153 -10.44 12.34 -3.53
CA GLU A 153 -11.20 12.80 -4.70
C GLU A 153 -10.84 11.99 -5.96
N ILE A 154 -9.55 11.74 -6.19
CA ILE A 154 -9.08 10.91 -7.30
C ILE A 154 -9.66 9.48 -7.20
N ALA A 155 -9.61 8.87 -6.02
CA ALA A 155 -10.17 7.53 -5.81
C ALA A 155 -11.69 7.48 -6.04
N ALA A 156 -12.42 8.47 -5.52
CA ALA A 156 -13.87 8.56 -5.69
C ALA A 156 -14.28 8.76 -7.16
N ALA A 157 -13.50 9.53 -7.92
CA ALA A 157 -13.77 9.79 -9.34
C ALA A 157 -13.55 8.56 -10.25
N ALA A 158 -12.87 7.51 -9.77
CA ALA A 158 -12.60 6.31 -10.56
C ALA A 158 -13.81 5.37 -10.71
N GLY A 159 -14.83 5.55 -9.87
CA GLY A 159 -16.08 4.79 -9.92
C GLY A 159 -16.43 4.10 -8.60
N PRO A 160 -17.68 3.63 -8.47
CA PRO A 160 -18.24 3.14 -7.21
C PRO A 160 -17.47 1.95 -6.65
N LEU A 161 -17.03 1.03 -7.51
CA LEU A 161 -16.29 -0.17 -7.13
C LEU A 161 -14.96 0.15 -6.43
N VAL A 162 -14.22 1.14 -6.93
CA VAL A 162 -12.95 1.57 -6.33
C VAL A 162 -13.21 2.30 -5.02
N ALA A 163 -14.19 3.21 -5.03
CA ALA A 163 -14.55 4.00 -3.86
C ALA A 163 -15.02 3.14 -2.67
N GLU A 164 -15.92 2.19 -2.93
CA GLU A 164 -16.47 1.27 -1.92
C GLU A 164 -15.38 0.42 -1.28
N LEU A 165 -14.48 -0.16 -2.07
CA LEU A 165 -13.39 -0.97 -1.53
C LEU A 165 -12.42 -0.13 -0.68
N VAL A 166 -12.08 1.08 -1.13
CA VAL A 166 -11.23 2.00 -0.35
C VAL A 166 -11.90 2.38 0.97
N GLU A 167 -13.22 2.62 0.97
CA GLU A 167 -14.00 2.93 2.17
C GLU A 167 -14.06 1.76 3.17
N ILE A 168 -14.22 0.52 2.67
CA ILE A 168 -14.14 -0.69 3.49
C ILE A 168 -12.77 -0.78 4.17
N VAL A 169 -11.68 -0.56 3.41
CA VAL A 169 -10.32 -0.59 3.97
C VAL A 169 -10.12 0.54 5.00
N ASP A 170 -10.62 1.75 4.75
CA ASP A 170 -10.55 2.88 5.69
C ASP A 170 -11.19 2.53 7.03
N THR A 171 -12.40 1.97 6.97
CA THR A 171 -13.16 1.53 8.15
C THR A 171 -12.38 0.47 8.94
N LEU A 172 -11.81 -0.52 8.26
CA LEU A 172 -11.03 -1.58 8.90
C LEU A 172 -9.72 -1.07 9.51
N VAL A 173 -9.04 -0.14 8.84
CA VAL A 173 -7.83 0.50 9.35
C VAL A 173 -8.14 1.31 10.60
N ALA A 174 -9.27 2.03 10.62
CA ALA A 174 -9.74 2.76 11.80
C ALA A 174 -10.06 1.80 12.97
N GLU A 175 -10.74 0.68 12.71
CA GLU A 175 -10.98 -0.37 13.71
C GLU A 175 -9.67 -0.92 14.29
N ALA A 176 -8.70 -1.24 13.43
CA ALA A 176 -7.40 -1.76 13.84
C ALA A 176 -6.62 -0.73 14.67
N ALA A 177 -6.66 0.55 14.31
CA ALA A 177 -6.03 1.62 15.08
C ALA A 177 -6.64 1.71 16.49
N ILE A 178 -7.97 1.68 16.62
CA ILE A 178 -8.64 1.72 17.94
C ILE A 178 -8.22 0.51 18.79
N ALA A 179 -8.07 -0.68 18.20
CA ALA A 179 -7.66 -1.89 18.91
C ALA A 179 -6.21 -1.83 19.43
N VAL A 180 -5.32 -1.08 18.77
CA VAL A 180 -3.92 -0.91 19.20
C VAL A 180 -3.79 0.05 20.39
N TYR A 181 -4.70 1.01 20.53
CA TYR A 181 -4.69 2.01 21.60
C TYR A 181 -5.57 1.66 22.81
N ARG A 182 -6.20 0.48 22.81
CA ARG A 182 -6.94 -0.07 23.95
C ARG A 182 -6.09 -1.07 24.72
#